data_AF-A0A5K1FVP0-F1
#
_entry.id   AF-A0A5K1FVP0-F1
#
_cell.length_a   1.000
_cell.length_b   1.000
_cell.length_c   1.000
_cell.angle_alpha   90.00
_cell.angle_beta   90.00
_cell.angle_gamma   90.00
#
_symmetry.space_group_name_H-M   'P 1'
#
loop_
_entity.id
_entity.type
_entity.pdbx_description
1 polymer ?
#
loop_
_entity_poly.entity_id
_entity_poly.type
_entity_poly.pdbx_seq_one_letter_code
_entity_poly.pdbx_strand_id
1 'polypeptide(L)' 'CDRILWRGDGIEQLSYIRGESRFSDHRPVCAVFVAEVEILNSSKLGDDVDVEDYLQRRHSFYEY' A
#
# COMPACT_ATOMS: atom_id res chain seq x y z
N CYS A 1 -20.14 0.66 -3.26
CA CYS A 1 -20.01 -0.79 -3.60
C CYS A 1 -18.58 -1.05 -4.10
N ASP A 2 -17.61 -0.58 -3.33
CA ASP A 2 -16.28 -0.32 -3.86
C ASP A 2 -15.37 -1.51 -3.54
N ARG A 3 -14.60 -1.96 -4.54
CA ARG A 3 -13.80 -3.19 -4.45
C ARG A 3 -12.39 -2.95 -4.99
N ILE A 4 -11.41 -3.51 -4.29
CA ILE A 4 -10.00 -3.57 -4.72
C ILE A 4 -9.69 -5.03 -5.04
N LEU A 5 -9.21 -5.29 -6.27
CA LEU A 5 -8.88 -6.62 -6.77
C LEU A 5 -7.41 -6.63 -7.21
N TRP A 6 -6.74 -7.77 -7.06
CA TRP A 6 -5.37 -7.99 -7.53
C TRP A 6 -5.21 -9.42 -8.03
N ARG A 7 -4.18 -9.64 -8.85
CA ARG A 7 -3.78 -10.94 -9.39
C ARG A 7 -2.30 -10.88 -9.77
N GLY A 8 -1.58 -11.97 -9.49
CA GLY A 8 -0.15 -12.09 -9.79
C GLY A 8 0.57 -12.76 -8.63
N ASP A 9 1.72 -13.35 -8.91
CA ASP A 9 2.60 -13.91 -7.89
C ASP A 9 3.36 -12.79 -7.18
N GLY A 10 3.86 -13.05 -5.97
CA GLY A 10 4.59 -12.06 -5.17
C GLY A 10 3.72 -10.95 -4.56
N ILE A 11 2.39 -11.03 -4.65
CA ILE A 11 1.48 -10.06 -4.02
C ILE A 11 0.71 -10.74 -2.88
N GLU A 12 0.97 -10.32 -1.65
CA GLU A 12 0.24 -10.77 -0.46
C GLU A 12 -0.62 -9.64 0.10
N GLN A 13 -1.89 -9.91 0.37
CA GLN A 13 -2.77 -8.95 1.04
C GLN A 13 -2.61 -9.04 2.56
N LEU A 14 -2.19 -7.95 3.18
CA LEU A 14 -2.08 -7.82 4.63
C LEU A 14 -3.40 -7.38 5.27
N SER A 15 -4.15 -6.49 4.61
CA SER A 15 -5.43 -6.03 5.13
C SER A 15 -6.39 -5.57 4.04
N TYR A 16 -7.68 -5.63 4.35
CA TYR A 16 -8.76 -5.04 3.57
C TYR A 16 -9.75 -4.39 4.53
N ILE A 17 -9.78 -3.07 4.56
CA ILE A 17 -10.53 -2.27 5.53
C ILE A 17 -11.60 -1.48 4.80
N ARG A 18 -12.79 -1.46 5.39
CA ARG A 18 -13.86 -0.53 5.00
C ARG A 18 -13.92 0.59 6.04
N GLY A 19 -13.60 1.81 5.63
CA GLY A 19 -13.65 2.97 6.51
C GLY A 19 -15.06 3.51 6.70
N GLU A 20 -15.28 4.18 7.83
CA GLU A 20 -16.52 4.90 8.08
C GLU A 20 -16.35 6.37 7.74
N SER A 21 -17.10 6.85 6.74
CA SER A 21 -17.13 8.26 6.37
C SER A 21 -18.58 8.68 6.18
N ARG A 22 -18.91 9.90 6.61
CA ARG A 22 -20.26 10.49 6.48
C ARG A 22 -20.37 11.48 5.32
N PHE A 23 -19.29 11.69 4.56
CA PHE A 23 -19.29 12.64 3.43
C PHE A 23 -20.06 12.12 2.21
N SER A 24 -20.25 10.81 2.10
CA SER A 24 -21.06 10.16 1.06
C SER A 24 -21.76 8.93 1.68
N ASP A 25 -22.80 8.46 1.00
CA ASP A 25 -23.44 7.16 1.20
C ASP A 25 -22.52 5.98 0.87
N HIS A 26 -21.50 6.20 0.02
CA HIS A 26 -20.41 5.27 -0.18
C HIS A 26 -19.42 5.32 0.98
N ARG A 27 -18.93 4.14 1.38
CA ARG A 27 -17.93 3.98 2.43
C ARG A 27 -16.58 3.69 1.78
N PRO A 28 -15.49 4.40 2.15
CA PRO A 28 -14.18 4.18 1.55
C PRO A 28 -13.70 2.75 1.84
N VAL A 29 -12.94 2.19 0.90
CA VAL A 29 -12.26 0.89 1.06
C VAL A 29 -10.76 1.09 0.85
N CYS A 30 -9.96 0.40 1.65
CA CYS A 30 -8.51 0.44 1.64
C CYS A 30 -7.98 -1.00 1.73
N ALA A 31 -6.86 -1.29 1.08
CA ALA A 31 -6.18 -2.55 1.23
C ALA A 31 -4.67 -2.32 1.28
N VAL A 32 -3.99 -3.07 2.16
CA VAL A 32 -2.54 -3.03 2.32
C VAL A 32 -1.97 -4.33 1.77
N PHE A 33 -0.90 -4.24 1.00
CA PHE A 33 -0.24 -5.38 0.38
C PHE A 33 1.27 -5.35 0.61
N VAL A 34 1.86 -6.52 0.72
CA VAL A 34 3.29 -6.73 0.44
C VAL A 34 3.41 -7.12 -1.03
N ALA A 35 4.34 -6.48 -1.73
CA ALA A 35 4.67 -6.81 -3.11
C ALA A 35 6.17 -7.11 -3.21
N GLU A 36 6.49 -8.30 -3.69
CA GLU A 36 7.86 -8.68 -4.04
C GLU A 36 8.33 -7.85 -5.25
N VAL A 37 9.53 -7.30 -5.15
CA VAL A 37 10.14 -6.49 -6.21
C VAL A 37 11.56 -6.98 -6.48
N GLU A 38 11.86 -7.23 -7.76
CA GLU A 38 13.22 -7.53 -8.20
C GLU A 38 13.94 -6.23 -8.55
N ILE A 39 15.06 -5.96 -7.88
CA ILE A 39 15.94 -4.85 -8.26
C ILE A 39 16.90 -5.36 -9.34
N LEU A 40 16.60 -5.04 -10.60
CA LEU A 40 17.50 -5.31 -11.70
C LEU A 40 18.69 -4.34 -11.62
N ASN A 41 19.79 -4.80 -11.02
CA ASN A 41 21.02 -4.04 -10.91
C ASN A 41 21.63 -3.78 -12.30
N SER A 42 21.35 -2.63 -12.91
CA SER A 42 22.21 -2.09 -13.97
C SER A 42 23.46 -1.50 -13.31
N SER A 43 24.40 -2.36 -12.95
CA SER A 43 25.78 -2.06 -12.55
C SER A 43 26.06 -0.63 -12.04
N LYS A 44 26.21 -0.51 -10.71
CA LYS A 44 26.86 0.59 -9.96
C LYS A 44 26.06 1.90 -9.82
N LEU A 45 25.29 2.02 -8.76
CA LEU A 45 25.57 2.95 -7.65
C LEU A 45 24.67 2.55 -6.48
N GLY A 46 25.24 2.46 -5.28
CA GLY A 46 24.49 2.04 -4.11
C GLY A 46 23.43 3.05 -3.73
N ASP A 47 22.23 2.57 -3.45
CA ASP A 47 21.25 3.31 -2.67
C ASP A 47 20.68 2.33 -1.64
N ASP A 48 21.06 2.54 -0.38
CA ASP A 48 20.28 2.09 0.77
C ASP A 48 18.89 2.71 0.61
N VAL A 49 17.95 1.96 0.01
CA VAL A 49 16.55 2.36 0.00
C VAL A 49 16.03 2.09 1.40
N ASP A 50 16.11 3.11 2.25
CA ASP A 50 15.63 3.06 3.62
C ASP A 50 14.09 2.99 3.59
N VAL A 51 13.57 1.76 3.55
CA VAL A 51 12.14 1.43 3.43
C VAL A 51 11.33 2.09 4.57
N GLU A 52 11.97 2.34 5.70
CA GLU A 52 11.37 2.92 6.90
C GLU A 52 10.86 4.36 6.69
N ASP A 53 11.59 5.21 5.94
CA ASP A 53 11.21 6.61 5.70
C ASP A 53 9.96 6.73 4.80
N TYR A 54 9.70 5.72 3.96
CA TYR A 54 8.51 5.66 3.09
C TYR A 54 7.23 5.31 3.86
N LEU A 55 7.35 4.46 4.89
CA LEU A 55 6.22 4.04 5.72
C LEU A 55 5.73 5.18 6.62
N GLN A 56 6.65 5.98 7.16
CA GLN A 56 6.31 7.09 8.07
C GLN A 56 5.46 8.19 7.40
N ARG A 57 5.63 8.43 6.09
CA ARG A 57 4.89 9.48 5.35
C ARG A 57 3.42 9.15 5.07
N ARG A 58 2.98 7.90 5.23
CA ARG A 58 1.60 7.47 4.90
C ARG A 58 0.59 7.63 6.04
N HIS A 59 1.05 7.86 7.27
CA HIS A 59 0.19 7.84 8.45
C HIS A 59 -0.76 9.03 8.62
N SER A 60 -0.65 10.10 7.81
CA SER A 60 -1.42 11.33 8.04
C SER A 60 -2.82 11.39 7.43
N PHE A 61 -3.27 10.38 6.67
CA PHE A 61 -4.54 10.47 5.92
C PHE A 61 -5.69 9.59 6.42
N TYR A 62 -5.46 8.69 7.38
CA TYR A 62 -6.51 7.78 7.89
C TYR A 62 -6.62 7.71 9.41
N GLU A 63 -5.88 8.52 10.17
CA GLU A 63 -6.17 8.73 11.59
C GLU A 63 -7.38 9.68 11.72
N TYR A 64 -8.52 9.15 12.14
CA TYR A 64 -9.68 9.91 12.62
C TYR A 64 -10.34 9.18 13.77
#